data_AF-E1RGI1-F1
#
_entry.id   AF-E1RGI1-F1
#
_cell.length_a   1.000
_cell.length_b   1.000
_cell.length_c   1.000
_cell.angle_alpha   90.00
_cell.angle_beta   90.00
_cell.angle_gamma   90.00
#
_symmetry.space_group_name_H-M   'P 1'
#
loop_
_entity.id
_entity.type
_entity.pdbx_description
1 polymer ?
#
loop_
_entity_poly.entity_id
_entity_poly.type
_entity_poly.pdbx_seq_one_letter_code
_entity_poly.pdbx_strand_id
1 'polypeptide(L)'
;MKNNAKTCQSCGMPMTKPEDFGTEADGSPSVEYCMYCYQNGSFTEPDITMEEMAEKGGAIMSQMFEIPAEKAVGFAKEQLSCLKRWAGREIKTCESCGMPLARDEDYGTEENGSKSSKYCIYCYKDGKFIEPDLTKEEAVEKYAPMMAEHLGMPLEKAKMMVNSYLSSLPRWQ
;
A
#
# COMPACT_ATOMS: atom_id res chain seq x y z
N MET A 1 1.99 12.06 -18.93
CA MET A 1 1.72 10.67 -18.51
C MET A 1 1.45 10.70 -17.02
N LYS A 2 0.24 10.34 -16.57
CA LYS A 2 -0.05 10.27 -15.13
C LYS A 2 0.80 9.14 -14.56
N ASN A 3 1.73 9.48 -13.67
CA ASN A 3 2.70 8.56 -13.10
C ASN A 3 1.97 7.65 -12.10
N ASN A 4 1.25 6.65 -12.62
CA ASN A 4 0.46 5.73 -11.79
C ASN A 4 1.41 4.66 -11.25
N ALA A 5 2.26 5.04 -10.28
CA ALA A 5 3.15 4.14 -9.58
C ALA A 5 2.35 2.93 -9.12
N LYS A 6 2.73 1.74 -9.59
CA LYS A 6 2.05 0.50 -9.22
C LYS A 6 2.82 -0.18 -8.11
N THR A 7 2.12 -0.86 -7.22
CA THR A 7 2.76 -1.66 -6.18
C THR A 7 2.82 -3.12 -6.61
N CYS A 8 4.00 -3.73 -6.51
CA CYS A 8 4.18 -5.15 -6.78
C CYS A 8 3.25 -5.98 -5.89
N GLN A 9 2.39 -6.78 -6.50
CA GLN A 9 1.38 -7.61 -5.82
C GLN A 9 1.95 -8.89 -5.18
N SER A 10 3.28 -8.98 -5.06
CA SER A 10 4.00 -10.04 -4.34
C SER A 10 4.76 -9.48 -3.13
N CYS A 11 5.60 -8.45 -3.31
CA CYS A 11 6.46 -7.94 -2.25
C CYS A 11 6.12 -6.52 -1.76
N GLY A 12 5.14 -5.83 -2.36
CA GLY A 12 4.77 -4.48 -1.97
C GLY A 12 5.73 -3.38 -2.46
N MET A 13 6.75 -3.73 -3.25
CA MET A 13 7.70 -2.75 -3.79
C MET A 13 7.02 -1.81 -4.80
N PRO A 14 7.24 -0.48 -4.73
CA PRO A 14 6.77 0.43 -5.76
C PRO A 14 7.49 0.19 -7.08
N MET A 15 6.74 0.19 -8.18
CA MET A 15 7.18 0.04 -9.57
C MET A 15 6.83 1.33 -10.30
N THR A 16 7.87 2.08 -10.65
CA THR A 16 7.77 3.45 -11.14
C THR A 16 8.37 3.64 -12.54
N LYS A 17 9.31 2.76 -12.92
CA LYS A 17 9.99 2.78 -14.21
C LYS A 17 9.74 1.46 -14.95
N PRO A 18 9.80 1.44 -16.28
CA PRO A 18 9.68 0.21 -17.07
C PRO A 18 10.58 -0.94 -16.58
N GLU A 19 11.79 -0.62 -16.12
CA GLU A 19 12.75 -1.61 -15.59
C GLU A 19 12.32 -2.26 -14.28
N ASP A 20 11.43 -1.63 -13.51
CA ASP A 20 10.98 -2.17 -12.21
C ASP A 20 10.04 -3.38 -12.39
N PHE A 21 9.45 -3.54 -13.57
CA PHE A 21 8.44 -4.56 -13.87
C PHE A 21 9.05 -5.90 -14.25
N GLY A 22 8.43 -6.99 -13.82
CA GLY A 22 8.80 -8.35 -14.17
C GLY A 22 8.49 -8.68 -15.63
N THR A 23 8.64 -9.95 -16.02
CA THR A 23 8.34 -10.40 -17.38
C THR A 23 7.37 -11.57 -17.41
N GLU A 24 6.41 -11.51 -18.32
CA GLU A 24 5.51 -12.59 -18.67
C GLU A 24 6.25 -13.67 -19.49
N ALA A 25 5.61 -14.83 -19.72
CA ALA A 25 6.22 -15.94 -20.44
C ALA A 25 6.58 -15.61 -21.91
N ASP A 26 5.87 -14.66 -22.50
CA ASP A 26 6.12 -14.14 -23.86
C ASP A 26 7.18 -13.02 -23.90
N GLY A 27 7.75 -12.66 -22.74
CA GLY A 27 8.75 -11.60 -22.59
C GLY A 27 8.17 -10.19 -22.46
N SER A 28 6.84 -10.02 -22.51
CA SER A 28 6.22 -8.71 -22.25
C SER A 28 6.36 -8.31 -20.76
N PRO A 29 6.36 -7.01 -20.43
CA PRO A 29 6.44 -6.58 -19.03
C PRO A 29 5.20 -6.98 -18.23
N SER A 30 5.41 -7.49 -17.03
CA SER A 30 4.32 -7.78 -16.10
C SER A 30 3.68 -6.48 -15.61
N VAL A 31 2.36 -6.49 -15.46
CA VAL A 31 1.62 -5.32 -14.96
C VAL A 31 1.33 -5.38 -13.45
N GLU A 32 1.67 -6.50 -12.81
CA GLU A 32 1.35 -6.80 -11.40
C GLU A 32 2.59 -7.02 -10.53
N TYR A 33 3.68 -7.53 -11.10
CA TYR A 33 4.83 -7.99 -10.34
C TYR A 33 6.12 -7.31 -10.78
N CYS A 34 7.03 -7.10 -9.82
CA CYS A 34 8.33 -6.49 -10.08
C CYS A 34 9.35 -7.48 -10.63
N MET A 35 10.42 -6.96 -11.21
CA MET A 35 11.53 -7.73 -11.78
C MET A 35 12.21 -8.69 -10.80
N TYR A 36 12.15 -8.42 -9.49
CA TYR A 36 12.74 -9.29 -8.48
C TYR A 36 11.85 -10.47 -8.10
N CYS A 37 10.53 -10.31 -8.22
CA CYS A 37 9.56 -11.33 -7.82
C CYS A 37 9.15 -12.23 -8.98
N TYR A 38 9.10 -11.73 -10.21
CA TYR A 38 8.49 -12.44 -11.33
C TYR A 38 9.28 -12.26 -12.62
N GLN A 39 9.71 -13.37 -13.23
CA GLN A 39 10.49 -13.39 -14.45
C GLN A 39 10.05 -14.56 -15.34
N ASN A 40 9.94 -14.32 -16.64
CA ASN A 40 9.63 -15.30 -17.67
C ASN A 40 8.35 -16.10 -17.34
N GLY A 41 7.33 -15.42 -16.82
CA GLY A 41 6.05 -16.04 -16.49
C GLY A 41 6.04 -16.86 -15.19
N SER A 42 7.07 -16.76 -14.34
CA SER A 42 7.17 -17.51 -13.09
C SER A 42 7.72 -16.68 -11.94
N PHE A 43 7.31 -17.01 -10.71
CA PHE A 43 7.93 -16.41 -9.52
C PHE A 43 9.38 -16.90 -9.37
N THR A 44 10.28 -15.98 -9.05
CA THR A 44 11.72 -16.28 -8.81
C THR A 44 11.92 -17.11 -7.54
N GLU A 45 11.05 -16.92 -6.55
CA GLU A 45 10.99 -17.70 -5.31
C GLU A 45 9.56 -18.22 -5.11
N PRO A 46 9.16 -19.32 -5.77
CA PRO A 46 7.78 -19.80 -5.73
C PRO A 46 7.37 -20.29 -4.34
N ASP A 47 8.30 -20.89 -3.59
CA ASP A 47 8.06 -21.52 -2.30
C ASP A 47 8.27 -20.59 -1.10
N ILE A 48 8.65 -19.32 -1.33
CA ILE A 48 8.83 -18.36 -0.23
C ILE A 48 7.51 -18.15 0.51
N THR A 49 7.58 -18.21 1.83
CA THR A 49 6.45 -17.95 2.73
C THR A 49 6.20 -16.45 2.90
N MET A 50 5.03 -16.10 3.40
CA MET A 50 4.72 -14.70 3.74
C MET A 50 5.67 -14.20 4.85
N GLU A 51 6.00 -15.06 5.81
CA GLU A 51 6.95 -14.80 6.88
C GLU A 51 8.33 -14.43 6.33
N GLU A 52 8.90 -15.25 5.45
CA GLU A 52 10.21 -14.98 4.84
C GLU A 52 10.19 -13.71 3.97
N MET A 53 9.10 -13.46 3.23
CA MET A 53 8.95 -12.21 2.46
C MET A 53 8.84 -10.99 3.39
N ALA A 54 8.14 -11.12 4.52
CA ALA A 54 8.02 -10.06 5.52
C ALA A 54 9.36 -9.77 6.20
N GLU A 55 10.19 -10.78 6.43
CA GLU A 55 11.56 -10.61 6.93
C GLU A 55 12.42 -9.81 5.94
N LYS A 56 12.40 -10.16 4.65
CA LYS A 56 13.12 -9.41 3.60
C LYS A 56 12.65 -7.97 3.49
N GLY A 57 11.34 -7.76 3.40
CA GLY A 57 10.75 -6.41 3.30
C GLY A 57 10.96 -5.59 4.57
N GLY A 58 10.78 -6.21 5.74
CA GLY A 58 10.96 -5.61 7.05
C GLY A 58 12.40 -5.17 7.30
N ALA A 59 13.40 -5.96 6.88
CA ALA A 59 14.80 -5.58 6.97
C ALA A 59 15.11 -4.30 6.16
N ILE A 60 14.59 -4.21 4.93
CA ILE A 60 14.74 -3.01 4.07
C ILE A 60 14.04 -1.81 4.72
N MET A 61 12.80 -1.99 5.21
CA MET A 61 12.04 -0.94 5.86
C MET A 61 12.71 -0.43 7.14
N SER A 62 13.21 -1.35 7.97
CA SER A 62 13.92 -1.03 9.20
C SER A 62 15.14 -0.15 8.93
N GLN A 63 15.93 -0.46 7.91
CA GLN A 63 17.09 0.34 7.53
C GLN A 63 16.71 1.71 6.95
N MET A 64 15.70 1.77 6.07
CA MET A 64 15.34 3.01 5.37
C MET A 64 14.62 4.03 6.29
N PHE A 65 13.74 3.52 7.14
CA PHE A 65 12.80 4.31 7.95
C PHE A 65 13.11 4.30 9.44
N GLU A 66 14.18 3.61 9.85
CA GLU A 66 14.62 3.51 11.26
C GLU A 66 13.52 2.92 12.16
N ILE A 67 12.73 2.00 11.60
CA ILE A 67 11.72 1.22 12.32
C ILE A 67 12.43 0.07 13.05
N PRO A 68 12.14 -0.24 14.33
CA PRO A 68 12.65 -1.43 15.01
C PRO A 68 12.35 -2.69 14.20
N ALA A 69 13.34 -3.57 14.03
CA ALA A 69 13.26 -4.71 13.10
C ALA A 69 11.99 -5.55 13.28
N GLU A 70 11.62 -5.91 14.51
CA GLU A 70 10.40 -6.70 14.78
C GLU A 70 9.12 -5.97 14.33
N LYS A 71 9.03 -4.66 14.59
CA LYS A 71 7.90 -3.84 14.15
C LYS A 71 7.86 -3.70 12.63
N ALA A 72 9.02 -3.59 11.98
CA ALA A 72 9.13 -3.52 10.53
C ALA A 72 8.66 -4.82 9.86
N VAL A 73 9.04 -5.98 10.41
CA VAL A 73 8.58 -7.29 9.93
C VAL A 73 7.07 -7.45 10.13
N GLY A 74 6.55 -7.06 11.30
CA GLY A 74 5.11 -7.07 11.57
C GLY A 74 4.34 -6.22 10.57
N PHE A 75 4.77 -4.98 10.36
CA PHE A 75 4.15 -4.07 9.40
C PHE A 75 4.26 -4.59 7.96
N ALA A 76 5.42 -5.12 7.55
CA ALA A 76 5.59 -5.73 6.24
C ALA A 76 4.61 -6.91 6.06
N LYS A 77 4.46 -7.78 7.07
CA LYS A 77 3.50 -8.90 7.03
C LYS A 77 2.06 -8.42 6.86
N GLU A 78 1.64 -7.39 7.58
CA GLU A 78 0.31 -6.79 7.43
C GLU A 78 0.09 -6.27 6.01
N GLN A 79 1.06 -5.54 5.45
CA GLN A 79 0.98 -5.05 4.08
C GLN A 79 0.94 -6.20 3.05
N LEU A 80 1.76 -7.23 3.23
CA LEU A 80 1.79 -8.41 2.36
C LEU A 80 0.46 -9.17 2.38
N SER A 81 -0.20 -9.27 3.53
CA SER A 81 -1.48 -9.99 3.68
C SER A 81 -2.59 -9.48 2.75
N CYS A 82 -2.49 -8.23 2.29
CA CYS A 82 -3.44 -7.60 1.38
C CYS A 82 -3.05 -7.70 -0.10
N LEU A 83 -1.87 -8.20 -0.44
CA LEU A 83 -1.44 -8.29 -1.84
C LEU A 83 -1.96 -9.56 -2.52
N LYS A 84 -2.22 -9.47 -3.83
CA LYS A 84 -2.85 -10.55 -4.61
C LYS A 84 -2.19 -11.93 -4.43
N ARG A 85 -0.85 -12.00 -4.39
CA ARG A 85 -0.13 -13.27 -4.22
C ARG A 85 -0.55 -14.02 -2.94
N TRP A 86 -0.80 -13.28 -1.87
CA TRP A 86 -1.04 -13.84 -0.55
C TRP A 86 -2.53 -13.89 -0.18
N ALA A 87 -3.29 -12.87 -0.59
CA ALA A 87 -4.72 -12.80 -0.36
C ALA A 87 -5.52 -13.73 -1.28
N GLY A 88 -4.94 -14.19 -2.39
CA GLY A 88 -5.61 -14.99 -3.42
C GLY A 88 -6.64 -14.21 -4.26
N ARG A 89 -6.75 -12.89 -4.03
CA ARG A 89 -7.61 -11.97 -4.77
C ARG A 89 -7.06 -10.56 -4.72
N GLU A 90 -7.54 -9.70 -5.62
CA GLU A 90 -7.24 -8.27 -5.55
C GLU A 90 -8.03 -7.62 -4.40
N ILE A 91 -7.32 -6.89 -3.53
CA ILE A 91 -7.90 -6.07 -2.47
C ILE A 91 -7.70 -4.61 -2.85
N LYS A 92 -8.81 -3.89 -2.99
CA LYS A 92 -8.79 -2.46 -3.28
C LYS A 92 -8.29 -1.69 -2.06
N THR A 93 -7.68 -0.55 -2.29
CA THR A 93 -7.31 0.40 -1.24
C THR A 93 -8.23 1.62 -1.29
N CYS A 94 -8.46 2.23 -0.14
CA CYS A 94 -9.19 3.47 -0.04
C CYS A 94 -8.45 4.58 -0.81
N GLU A 95 -9.10 5.22 -1.78
CA GLU A 95 -8.49 6.29 -2.60
C GLU A 95 -8.21 7.60 -1.81
N SER A 96 -8.55 7.63 -0.51
CA SER A 96 -8.28 8.74 0.41
C SER A 96 -7.14 8.44 1.39
N CYS A 97 -7.19 7.33 2.11
CA CYS A 97 -6.19 7.01 3.15
C CYS A 97 -5.32 5.80 2.82
N GLY A 98 -5.63 5.08 1.74
CA GLY A 98 -4.92 3.89 1.29
C GLY A 98 -5.14 2.64 2.14
N MET A 99 -5.97 2.71 3.19
CA MET A 99 -6.34 1.52 3.96
C MET A 99 -6.99 0.46 3.06
N PRO A 100 -6.69 -0.84 3.28
CA PRO A 100 -7.27 -1.91 2.50
C PRO A 100 -8.79 -2.00 2.74
N LEU A 101 -9.53 -2.18 1.66
CA LEU A 101 -10.97 -2.45 1.66
C LEU A 101 -11.15 -3.97 1.55
N ALA A 102 -10.70 -4.68 2.57
CA ALA A 102 -10.61 -6.14 2.55
C ALA A 102 -11.98 -6.78 2.80
N ARG A 103 -12.81 -6.17 3.63
CA ARG A 103 -14.12 -6.68 4.02
C ARG A 103 -15.21 -5.67 3.69
N ASP A 104 -16.42 -6.18 3.68
CA ASP A 104 -17.62 -5.41 3.38
C ASP A 104 -17.85 -4.24 4.36
N GLU A 105 -17.43 -4.39 5.61
CA GLU A 105 -17.57 -3.39 6.67
C GLU A 105 -16.51 -2.27 6.57
N ASP A 106 -15.45 -2.48 5.79
CA ASP A 106 -14.39 -1.50 5.63
C ASP A 106 -14.83 -0.36 4.68
N TYR A 107 -15.85 -0.59 3.84
CA TYR A 107 -16.34 0.36 2.84
C TYR A 107 -17.24 1.46 3.43
N GLY A 108 -17.06 2.68 2.93
CA GLY A 108 -17.95 3.80 3.19
C GLY A 108 -19.30 3.67 2.50
N THR A 109 -20.16 4.69 2.63
CA THR A 109 -21.51 4.70 2.03
C THR A 109 -21.72 5.85 1.06
N GLU A 110 -22.36 5.55 -0.07
CA GLU A 110 -22.92 6.52 -1.03
C GLU A 110 -24.20 7.16 -0.46
N GLU A 111 -24.69 8.24 -1.07
CA GLU A 111 -25.90 8.96 -0.61
C GLU A 111 -27.15 8.06 -0.54
N ASN A 112 -27.23 7.09 -1.46
CA ASN A 112 -28.31 6.11 -1.51
C ASN A 112 -28.15 4.94 -0.50
N GLY A 113 -27.14 5.00 0.37
CA GLY A 113 -26.83 3.98 1.37
C GLY A 113 -26.09 2.75 0.83
N SER A 114 -25.82 2.67 -0.47
CA SER A 114 -24.97 1.60 -1.02
C SER A 114 -23.51 1.77 -0.62
N LYS A 115 -22.71 0.69 -0.68
CA LYS A 115 -21.28 0.76 -0.33
C LYS A 115 -20.52 1.53 -1.39
N SER A 116 -19.58 2.37 -0.94
CA SER A 116 -18.65 3.03 -1.83
C SER A 116 -17.69 2.02 -2.43
N SER A 117 -17.38 2.15 -3.72
CA SER A 117 -16.38 1.28 -4.37
C SER A 117 -14.94 1.77 -4.20
N LYS A 118 -14.74 2.95 -3.59
CA LYS A 118 -13.47 3.71 -3.60
C LYS A 118 -12.97 4.10 -2.22
N TYR A 119 -13.86 4.32 -1.26
CA TYR A 119 -13.50 4.92 0.01
C TYR A 119 -13.90 4.04 1.18
N CYS A 120 -13.11 4.09 2.26
CA CYS A 120 -13.41 3.40 3.49
C CYS A 120 -14.42 4.18 4.36
N ILE A 121 -15.01 3.48 5.33
CA ILE A 121 -15.99 4.02 6.27
C ILE A 121 -15.46 5.17 7.14
N TYR A 122 -14.15 5.25 7.33
CA TYR A 122 -13.50 6.32 8.09
C TYR A 122 -13.22 7.58 7.28
N CYS A 123 -13.28 7.50 5.94
CA CYS A 123 -13.05 8.65 5.07
C CYS A 123 -14.33 9.18 4.46
N TYR A 124 -15.30 8.32 4.16
CA TYR A 124 -16.47 8.67 3.35
C TYR A 124 -17.74 8.01 3.87
N LYS A 125 -18.79 8.80 4.07
CA LYS A 125 -20.08 8.33 4.58
C LYS A 125 -21.21 9.20 4.05
N ASP A 126 -22.30 8.55 3.67
CA ASP A 126 -23.55 9.16 3.21
C ASP A 126 -23.32 10.12 2.04
N GLY A 127 -22.50 9.71 1.07
CA GLY A 127 -22.23 10.49 -0.15
C GLY A 127 -21.20 11.60 0.00
N LYS A 128 -20.53 11.74 1.17
CA LYS A 128 -19.59 12.83 1.44
C LYS A 128 -18.37 12.39 2.24
N PHE A 129 -17.26 13.11 2.06
CA PHE A 129 -16.11 12.96 2.95
C PHE A 129 -16.46 13.41 4.36
N ILE A 130 -15.95 12.68 5.36
CA ILE A 130 -16.13 13.04 6.78
C ILE A 130 -15.41 14.37 7.09
N GLU A 131 -14.23 14.57 6.49
CA GLU A 131 -13.46 15.81 6.59
C GLU A 131 -13.24 16.37 5.17
N PRO A 132 -14.22 17.10 4.59
CA PRO A 132 -14.17 17.55 3.20
C PRO A 132 -13.10 18.63 2.95
N ASP A 133 -12.82 19.47 3.96
CA ASP A 133 -11.87 20.58 3.86
C ASP A 133 -10.44 20.20 4.26
N LEU A 134 -10.22 18.95 4.69
CA LEU A 134 -8.90 18.46 5.07
C LEU A 134 -7.96 18.48 3.85
N THR A 135 -6.88 19.26 3.97
CA THR A 135 -5.79 19.33 2.99
C THR A 135 -4.82 18.16 3.13
N LYS A 136 -4.00 17.92 2.11
CA LYS A 136 -2.98 16.85 2.17
C LYS A 136 -1.96 17.15 3.26
N GLU A 137 -1.55 18.40 3.39
CA GLU A 137 -0.58 18.86 4.38
C GLU A 137 -1.11 18.62 5.80
N GLU A 138 -2.36 18.99 6.07
CA GLU A 138 -3.03 18.70 7.35
C GLU A 138 -3.19 17.19 7.58
N ALA A 139 -3.49 16.40 6.54
CA ALA A 139 -3.56 14.96 6.66
C ALA A 139 -2.21 14.33 7.03
N VAL A 140 -1.09 14.84 6.49
CA VAL A 140 0.27 14.41 6.89
C VAL A 140 0.52 14.72 8.36
N GLU A 141 0.21 15.93 8.81
CA GLU A 141 0.37 16.32 10.22
C GLU A 141 -0.51 15.50 11.16
N LYS A 142 -1.69 15.05 10.69
CA LYS A 142 -2.59 14.18 11.46
C LYS A 142 -2.12 12.73 11.51
N TYR A 143 -1.70 12.14 10.39
CA TYR A 143 -1.42 10.71 10.29
C TYR A 143 0.01 10.31 10.67
N ALA A 144 0.99 11.18 10.40
CA ALA A 144 2.40 10.86 10.67
C ALA A 144 2.69 10.58 12.16
N PRO A 145 2.13 11.32 13.15
CA PRO A 145 2.32 11.00 14.56
C PRO A 145 1.80 9.61 14.95
N MET A 146 0.62 9.23 14.47
CA MET A 146 0.03 7.91 14.74
C MET A 146 0.91 6.79 14.16
N MET A 147 1.42 6.97 12.95
CA MET A 147 2.35 6.01 12.33
C MET A 147 3.68 5.95 13.08
N ALA A 148 4.25 7.10 13.45
CA ALA A 148 5.50 7.19 14.19
C ALA A 148 5.42 6.47 15.54
N GLU A 149 4.34 6.67 16.29
CA GLU A 149 4.09 6.00 17.56
C GLU A 149 3.90 4.49 17.38
N HIS A 150 3.02 4.10 16.45
CA HIS A 150 2.71 2.69 16.19
C HIS A 150 3.97 1.91 15.77
N LEU A 151 4.71 2.42 14.79
CA LEU A 151 5.91 1.78 14.26
C LEU A 151 7.16 2.06 15.08
N GLY A 152 7.14 3.00 16.03
CA GLY A 152 8.32 3.39 16.80
C GLY A 152 9.43 4.00 15.95
N MET A 153 9.07 4.77 14.92
CA MET A 153 10.00 5.41 13.99
C MET A 153 10.06 6.94 14.20
N PRO A 154 11.12 7.62 13.73
CA PRO A 154 11.21 9.08 13.84
C PRO A 154 10.05 9.78 13.10
N LEU A 155 9.48 10.82 13.72
CA LEU A 155 8.35 11.56 13.15
C LEU A 155 8.64 12.09 11.73
N GLU A 156 9.84 12.60 11.48
CA GLU A 156 10.22 13.10 10.16
C GLU A 156 10.20 12.00 9.09
N LYS A 157 10.64 10.78 9.43
CA LYS A 157 10.56 9.63 8.53
C LYS A 157 9.10 9.23 8.28
N ALA A 158 8.25 9.33 9.30
CA ALA A 158 6.82 9.04 9.16
C ALA A 158 6.15 10.09 8.27
N LYS A 159 6.47 11.38 8.44
CA LYS A 159 5.99 12.46 7.55
C LYS A 159 6.39 12.21 6.10
N MET A 160 7.64 11.82 5.85
CA MET A 160 8.09 11.45 4.51
C MET A 160 7.28 10.29 3.92
N MET A 161 7.09 9.21 4.69
CA MET A 161 6.35 8.03 4.24
C MET A 161 4.88 8.35 3.96
N VAL A 162 4.20 9.02 4.89
CA VAL A 162 2.81 9.44 4.74
C VAL A 162 2.64 10.40 3.57
N ASN A 163 3.48 11.43 3.44
CA ASN A 163 3.37 12.39 2.34
C ASN A 163 3.58 11.73 0.97
N SER A 164 4.58 10.83 0.86
CA SER A 164 4.82 10.08 -0.36
C SER A 164 3.60 9.23 -0.74
N TYR A 165 3.05 8.52 0.24
CA TYR A 165 1.90 7.65 0.01
C TYR A 165 0.63 8.43 -0.34
N LEU A 166 0.28 9.48 0.43
CA LEU A 166 -0.89 10.33 0.14
C LEU A 166 -0.76 10.99 -1.23
N SER A 167 0.43 11.44 -1.65
CA SER A 167 0.64 12.03 -2.98
C SER A 167 0.38 11.06 -4.15
N SER A 168 0.33 9.74 -3.88
CA SER A 168 -0.05 8.74 -4.88
C SER A 168 -1.56 8.51 -4.97
N LEU A 169 -2.34 8.91 -3.95
CA LEU A 169 -3.76 8.56 -3.86
C LEU A 169 -4.66 9.60 -4.56
N PRO A 170 -5.75 9.17 -5.25
CA PRO A 170 -6.59 10.06 -6.06
C PRO A 170 -7.20 11.26 -5.33
N ARG A 171 -7.49 11.16 -4.02
CA ARG A 171 -8.05 12.31 -3.27
C ARG A 171 -7.12 13.52 -3.25
N TRP A 172 -5.81 13.32 -3.35
CA TRP A 172 -4.80 14.35 -3.11
C TRP A 172 -4.02 14.77 -4.37
N GLN A 173 -4.53 14.40 -5.55
CA GLN A 173 -4.03 14.81 -6.87
C GLN A 173 -4.85 15.95 -7.43
#